data_AF-A0A4R2ZVT0-F1
#
_entry.id   AF-A0A4R2ZVT0-F1
#
_cell.length_a   1.000
_cell.length_b   1.000
_cell.length_c   1.000
_cell.angle_alpha   90.00
_cell.angle_beta   90.00
_cell.angle_gamma   90.00
#
_symmetry.space_group_name_H-M   'P 1'
#
loop_
_entity.id
_entity.type
_entity.pdbx_description
1 polymer ?
#
loop_
_entity_poly.entity_id
_entity_poly.type
_entity_poly.pdbx_seq_one_letter_code
_entity_poly.pdbx_strand_id
1 'polypeptide(L)' 'MRTQVRQPVNPDQLSLLQQVFDDACNEHRINKDSPDGEALALILVNSLQKGMSEKEALSHLAETLAQSR' A
#
# COMPACT_ATOMS: atom_id res chain seq x y z
N MET A 1 -19.09 1.86 -20.12
CA MET A 1 -17.88 2.18 -19.33
C MET A 1 -18.26 2.03 -17.85
N ARG A 2 -17.84 0.95 -17.18
CA ARG A 2 -18.11 0.79 -15.74
C ARG A 2 -17.18 1.73 -15.00
N THR A 3 -17.71 2.84 -14.49
CA THR A 3 -16.99 3.73 -13.57
C THR A 3 -16.54 2.86 -12.39
N GLN A 4 -15.25 2.56 -12.31
CA GLN A 4 -14.67 1.85 -11.19
C GLN A 4 -14.79 2.78 -9.98
N VAL A 5 -15.86 2.61 -9.21
CA VAL A 5 -16.11 3.38 -7.99
C VAL A 5 -14.99 2.99 -7.03
N ARG A 6 -13.94 3.81 -6.97
CA ARG A 6 -12.87 3.65 -5.99
C ARG A 6 -13.51 3.85 -4.63
N GLN A 7 -13.40 2.85 -3.76
CA GLN A 7 -13.94 2.99 -2.41
C GLN A 7 -13.20 4.15 -1.71
N PRO A 8 -13.93 5.05 -1.03
CA PRO A 8 -13.29 6.12 -0.27
C PRO A 8 -12.40 5.49 0.79
N VAL A 9 -11.15 5.95 0.86
CA VAL A 9 -10.22 5.53 1.90
C VAL A 9 -10.58 6.28 3.17
N ASN A 10 -11.03 5.55 4.18
CA ASN A 10 -11.31 6.13 5.48
C ASN A 10 -10.01 6.46 6.22
N PRO A 11 -10.01 7.42 7.16
CA PRO A 11 -8.80 7.82 7.89
C PRO A 11 -8.14 6.66 8.65
N ASP A 12 -8.94 5.71 9.13
CA ASP A 12 -8.45 4.48 9.78
C ASP A 12 -7.66 3.59 8.80
N GLN A 13 -8.20 3.41 7.59
CA GLN A 13 -7.55 2.69 6.50
C GLN A 13 -6.29 3.42 5.99
N LEU A 14 -6.28 4.75 6.00
CA LEU A 14 -5.13 5.55 5.62
C LEU A 14 -4.00 5.40 6.66
N SER A 15 -4.35 5.37 7.95
CA SER A 15 -3.42 5.13 9.05
C SER A 15 -2.83 3.73 8.97
N LEU A 16 -3.66 2.73 8.65
CA LEU A 16 -3.22 1.37 8.40
C LEU A 16 -2.24 1.29 7.24
N LEU A 17 -2.58 1.92 6.12
CA LEU A 17 -1.77 1.93 4.91
C LEU A 17 -0.42 2.61 5.15
N GLN A 18 -0.41 3.71 5.91
CA GLN A 18 0.82 4.38 6.30
C GLN A 18 1.70 3.50 7.19
N GLN A 19 1.13 2.80 8.18
CA GLN A 19 1.89 1.84 8.99
C GLN A 19 2.51 0.74 8.13
N VAL A 20 1.72 0.11 7.26
CA VAL A 20 2.20 -0.98 6.39
C VAL A 20 3.30 -0.49 5.44
N PHE A 21 3.10 0.68 4.84
CA PHE A 21 4.09 1.30 3.95
C PHE A 21 5.37 1.64 4.70
N ASP A 22 5.27 2.23 5.89
CA ASP A 22 6.41 2.61 6.70
C ASP A 22 7.22 1.40 7.18
N ASP A 23 6.55 0.32 7.61
CA ASP A 23 7.19 -0.95 7.97
C ASP A 23 7.95 -1.55 6.79
N ALA A 24 7.28 -1.69 5.63
CA ALA A 24 7.91 -2.23 4.43
C ALA A 24 9.09 -1.37 3.94
N CYS A 25 8.95 -0.04 3.99
CA CYS A 25 10.04 0.86 3.64
C CYS A 25 11.23 0.73 4.60
N ASN A 26 10.98 0.60 5.90
CA ASN A 26 12.03 0.47 6.90
C ASN A 26 12.74 -0.89 6.79
N GLU A 27 11.97 -1.97 6.62
CA GLU A 27 12.48 -3.33 6.53
C GLU A 27 13.32 -3.56 5.25
N HIS A 28 12.83 -3.06 4.12
CA HIS A 28 13.52 -3.20 2.83
C HIS A 28 14.48 -2.05 2.51
N ARG A 29 14.65 -1.09 3.44
CA ARG A 29 15.42 0.15 3.24
C ARG A 29 15.02 0.91 1.97
N ILE A 30 13.72 0.88 1.63
CA ILE A 30 13.17 1.66 0.52
C ILE A 30 13.04 3.10 0.97
N ASN A 31 13.58 4.02 0.18
CA ASN A 31 13.39 5.43 0.43
C ASN A 31 11.96 5.83 0.03
N LYS A 32 11.21 6.47 0.94
CA LYS A 32 9.81 6.85 0.70
C LYS A 32 9.67 7.84 -0.47
N ASP A 33 10.68 8.67 -0.68
CA ASP A 33 10.79 9.63 -1.77
C ASP A 33 11.37 9.03 -3.08
N SER A 34 11.69 7.74 -3.11
CA SER A 34 12.14 7.09 -4.35
C SER A 34 10.95 6.69 -5.23
N PRO A 35 11.17 6.50 -6.55
CA PRO A 35 10.16 5.92 -7.43
C PRO A 35 9.65 4.55 -6.95
N ASP A 36 10.45 3.80 -6.20
CA ASP A 36 10.05 2.53 -5.60
C ASP A 36 9.05 2.72 -4.46
N GLY A 37 9.30 3.70 -3.57
CA GLY A 37 8.36 4.09 -2.52
C GLY A 37 7.04 4.60 -3.10
N GLU A 38 7.10 5.46 -4.11
CA GLU A 38 5.89 5.94 -4.79
C GLU A 38 5.07 4.80 -5.42
N ALA A 39 5.74 3.87 -6.11
CA ALA A 39 5.09 2.70 -6.71
C ALA A 39 4.42 1.81 -5.65
N LEU A 40 5.11 1.55 -4.54
CA LEU A 40 4.59 0.75 -3.42
C LEU A 40 3.33 1.40 -2.82
N ALA A 41 3.38 2.70 -2.56
CA ALA A 41 2.25 3.45 -2.01
C ALA A 41 1.04 3.43 -2.95
N LEU A 42 1.26 3.63 -4.26
CA LEU A 42 0.19 3.58 -5.27
C LEU A 42 -0.48 2.21 -5.33
N ILE A 43 0.31 1.13 -5.29
CA ILE A 43 -0.21 -0.23 -5.33
C ILE A 43 -1.02 -0.55 -4.06
N LEU A 44 -0.52 -0.19 -2.88
CA LEU A 44 -1.23 -0.35 -1.61
C LEU A 44 -2.57 0.39 -1.61
N VAL A 45 -2.59 1.65 -2.07
CA VAL A 45 -3.82 2.45 -2.15
C VAL A 45 -4.80 1.83 -3.13
N ASN A 46 -4.31 1.34 -4.27
CA ASN A 46 -5.15 0.70 -5.27
C ASN A 46 -5.79 -0.60 -4.74
N SER A 47 -5.03 -1.41 -4.01
CA SER A 47 -5.52 -2.62 -3.36
C SER A 47 -6.59 -2.30 -2.32
N LEU A 48 -6.35 -1.27 -1.50
CA LEU A 48 -7.31 -0.84 -0.48
C LEU A 48 -8.61 -0.31 -1.10
N GLN A 49 -8.51 0.48 -2.18
CA GLN A 49 -9.67 0.96 -2.94
C GLN A 49 -10.46 -0.15 -3.65
N LYS A 50 -9.86 -1.33 -3.83
CA LYS A 50 -10.50 -2.54 -4.38
C LYS A 50 -11.18 -3.39 -3.31
N GLY A 51 -11.08 -3.02 -2.02
CA GLY A 51 -11.73 -3.71 -0.90
C GLY A 51 -10.77 -4.45 0.03
N MET A 52 -9.46 -4.44 -0.25
CA MET A 52 -8.44 -5.08 0.59
C MET A 52 -8.14 -4.22 1.82
N SER A 53 -8.88 -4.45 2.91
CA SER A 53 -8.76 -3.65 4.16
C SER A 53 -8.03 -4.38 5.28
N GLU A 54 -7.57 -5.60 5.03
CA GLU A 54 -6.86 -6.41 6.02
C GLU A 54 -5.39 -5.99 6.12
N LYS A 55 -4.94 -5.69 7.34
CA LYS A 55 -3.56 -5.32 7.64
C LYS A 55 -2.56 -6.34 7.10
N GLU A 56 -2.76 -7.61 7.45
CA GLU A 56 -1.86 -8.69 7.07
C GLU A 56 -1.76 -8.84 5.55
N ALA A 57 -2.89 -8.68 4.86
CA ALA A 57 -2.94 -8.79 3.42
C ALA A 57 -2.16 -7.64 2.75
N LEU A 58 -2.31 -6.41 3.26
CA LEU A 58 -1.54 -5.24 2.80
C LEU A 58 -0.05 -5.36 3.13
N SER A 59 0.30 -5.86 4.32
CA SER A 59 1.68 -6.13 4.73
C SER A 59 2.34 -7.15 3.80
N HIS A 60 1.70 -8.28 3.57
CA HIS A 60 2.21 -9.32 2.68
C HIS A 60 2.37 -8.82 1.24
N LEU A 61 1.43 -7.98 0.78
CA LEU A 61 1.54 -7.32 -0.53
C LEU A 61 2.76 -6.40 -0.57
N ALA A 62 2.95 -5.57 0.47
CA ALA A 62 4.07 -4.64 0.55
C ALA A 62 5.42 -5.37 0.57
N GLU A 63 5.55 -6.44 1.37
CA GLU A 63 6.74 -7.29 1.41
C GLU A 63 7.00 -7.94 0.05
N THR A 64 5.99 -8.52 -0.59
CA THR A 64 6.15 -9.17 -1.90
C THR A 64 6.64 -8.20 -2.97
N LEU A 65 6.10 -6.98 -2.96
CA LEU A 65 6.48 -5.90 -3.89
C LEU A 65 7.88 -5.38 -3.59
N ALA A 66 8.25 -5.29 -2.32
CA ALA A 66 9.55 -4.82 -1.89
C ALA A 66 10.66 -5.87 -2.11
N GLN A 67 10.34 -7.17 -2.05
CA GLN A 67 11.25 -8.28 -2.37
C GLN A 67 11.44 -8.51 -3.86
N SER A 68 10.45 -8.18 -4.69
CA SER A 68 10.51 -8.36 -6.16
C SER A 68 11.25 -7.23 -6.87
N ARG A 69 12.02 -6.41 -6.14
CA ARG A 69 12.77 -5.24 -6.63
C ARG A 69 14.26 -5.49 -6.72
#